data_AF-A0A256XVG7-F1
#
_entry.id   AF-A0A256XVG7-F1
#
_cell.length_a   1.000
_cell.length_b   1.000
_cell.length_c   1.000
_cell.angle_alpha   90.00
_cell.angle_beta   90.00
_cell.angle_gamma   90.00
#
_symmetry.space_group_name_H-M   'P 1'
#
loop_
_entity.id
_entity.type
_entity.pdbx_description
1 polymer ?
#
loop_
_entity_poly.entity_id
_entity_poly.type
_entity_poly.pdbx_seq_one_letter_code
_entity_poly.pdbx_strand_id
1 'polypeptide(L)'
;MIIEIATASKKEDYIARKPEGIDNYMREEEYKFLLLFILAIINDAVDLLGLFNPFIEVLLDLLIASMINILLGFNIWAILITFIDIIPGIDLAPIWTLYMLKLYLSRSKTKYRRVTVE
;
A
#
# COMPACT_ATOMS: atom_id res chain seq x y z
N MET A 1 15.37 -19.77 -36.79
CA MET A 1 14.17 -20.36 -37.43
C MET A 1 13.35 -21.27 -36.51
N ILE A 2 13.76 -22.50 -36.15
CA ILE A 2 12.91 -23.39 -35.29
C ILE A 2 12.70 -22.81 -33.88
N ILE A 3 13.74 -22.18 -33.29
CA ILE A 3 13.67 -21.59 -31.95
C ILE A 3 12.70 -20.38 -31.91
N GLU A 4 12.70 -19.54 -32.94
CA GLU A 4 11.79 -18.37 -33.01
C GLU A 4 10.33 -18.78 -33.11
N ILE A 5 10.02 -19.84 -33.86
CA ILE A 5 8.65 -20.34 -34.02
C ILE A 5 8.12 -20.92 -32.69
N ALA A 6 8.94 -21.67 -31.96
CA ALA A 6 8.59 -22.18 -30.64
C ALA A 6 8.41 -21.05 -29.60
N THR A 7 9.18 -19.96 -29.74
CA THR A 7 9.09 -18.79 -28.85
C THR A 7 7.84 -17.95 -29.15
N ALA A 8 7.50 -17.79 -30.43
CA ALA A 8 6.29 -17.09 -30.87
C ALA A 8 5.02 -17.85 -30.48
N SER A 9 4.98 -19.17 -30.68
CA SER A 9 3.85 -20.02 -30.31
C SER A 9 3.60 -20.04 -28.79
N LYS A 10 4.65 -20.14 -27.97
CA LYS A 10 4.50 -20.00 -26.51
C LYS A 10 3.99 -18.63 -26.09
N LYS A 11 4.39 -17.57 -26.78
CA LYS A 11 3.98 -16.19 -26.48
C LYS A 11 2.50 -15.96 -26.82
N GLU A 12 2.03 -16.53 -27.93
CA GLU A 12 0.61 -16.51 -28.33
C GLU A 12 -0.27 -17.31 -27.36
N ASP A 13 0.18 -18.49 -26.93
CA ASP A 13 -0.52 -19.28 -25.90
C ASP A 13 -0.54 -18.57 -24.52
N TYR A 14 0.51 -17.81 -24.19
CA TYR A 14 0.56 -17.01 -22.95
C TYR A 14 -0.36 -15.79 -23.01
N ILE A 15 -0.49 -15.16 -24.19
CA ILE A 15 -1.41 -14.04 -24.41
C ILE A 15 -2.87 -14.53 -24.42
N ALA A 16 -3.13 -15.70 -25.02
CA ALA A 16 -4.47 -16.29 -25.09
C ALA A 16 -4.96 -16.88 -23.76
N ARG A 17 -4.05 -17.21 -22.83
CA ARG A 17 -4.37 -17.64 -21.46
C ARG A 17 -4.08 -16.59 -20.40
N LYS A 18 -4.05 -15.29 -20.71
CA LYS A 18 -4.02 -14.26 -19.66
C LYS A 18 -5.36 -14.33 -18.93
N PRO A 19 -5.42 -14.85 -17.69
CA PRO A 19 -6.71 -15.04 -17.03
C PRO A 19 -7.22 -13.66 -16.62
N GLU A 20 -8.41 -13.29 -17.11
CA GLU A 20 -9.13 -12.04 -16.77
C GLU A 20 -9.42 -11.89 -15.25
N GLY A 21 -9.05 -12.87 -14.44
CA GLY A 21 -9.07 -12.77 -12.99
C GLY A 21 -7.80 -12.15 -12.39
N ILE A 22 -6.62 -12.31 -13.03
CA ILE A 22 -5.36 -11.80 -12.48
C ILE A 22 -5.30 -10.28 -12.64
N ASP A 23 -5.65 -9.73 -13.81
CA ASP A 23 -5.69 -8.29 -14.02
C ASP A 23 -6.71 -7.58 -13.12
N ASN A 24 -7.88 -8.17 -12.88
CA ASN A 24 -8.84 -7.66 -11.90
C ASN A 24 -8.26 -7.65 -10.47
N TYR A 25 -7.66 -8.75 -10.02
CA TYR A 25 -7.02 -8.81 -8.70
C TYR A 25 -5.88 -7.80 -8.54
N MET A 26 -5.05 -7.65 -9.58
CA MET A 26 -3.93 -6.69 -9.60
C MET A 26 -4.45 -5.25 -9.45
N ARG A 27 -5.51 -4.90 -10.19
CA ARG A 27 -6.16 -3.59 -10.08
C ARG A 27 -6.73 -3.34 -8.69
N GLU A 28 -7.42 -4.32 -8.11
CA GLU A 28 -7.97 -4.18 -6.75
C GLU A 28 -6.90 -3.91 -5.69
N GLU A 29 -5.76 -4.61 -5.76
CA GLU A 29 -4.65 -4.35 -4.84
C GLU A 29 -4.04 -2.96 -5.07
N GLU A 30 -3.87 -2.53 -6.33
CA GLU A 30 -3.36 -1.21 -6.66
C GLU A 30 -4.29 -0.10 -6.14
N TYR A 31 -5.61 -0.24 -6.30
CA TYR A 31 -6.58 0.70 -5.74
C TYR A 31 -6.55 0.74 -4.21
N LYS A 32 -6.39 -0.40 -3.54
CA LYS A 32 -6.23 -0.44 -2.07
C LYS A 32 -5.00 0.32 -1.61
N PHE A 33 -3.85 0.12 -2.26
CA PHE A 33 -2.64 0.87 -1.92
C PHE A 33 -2.77 2.36 -2.22
N LEU A 34 -3.43 2.72 -3.32
CA LEU A 34 -3.69 4.13 -3.63
C LEU A 34 -4.54 4.80 -2.54
N LEU A 35 -5.59 4.14 -2.05
CA LEU A 35 -6.38 4.63 -0.92
C LEU A 35 -5.54 4.77 0.36
N LEU A 36 -4.70 3.78 0.67
CA LEU A 36 -3.80 3.83 1.82
C LEU A 36 -2.81 5.00 1.74
N PHE A 37 -2.26 5.28 0.56
CA PHE A 37 -1.38 6.42 0.35
C PHE A 37 -2.11 7.75 0.51
N ILE A 38 -3.33 7.88 -0.03
CA ILE A 38 -4.13 9.09 0.13
C ILE A 38 -4.39 9.36 1.61
N LEU A 39 -4.82 8.34 2.36
CA LEU A 39 -5.06 8.46 3.80
C LEU A 39 -3.79 8.88 4.55
N ALA A 40 -2.65 8.26 4.25
CA ALA A 40 -1.39 8.56 4.88
C ALA A 40 -0.90 10.00 4.58
N ILE A 41 -1.01 10.45 3.33
CA ILE A 41 -0.63 11.80 2.93
C ILE A 41 -1.54 12.84 3.59
N ILE A 42 -2.84 12.55 3.70
CA ILE A 42 -3.77 13.43 4.40
C ILE A 42 -3.39 13.54 5.88
N ASN A 43 -3.04 12.43 6.55
CA ASN A 43 -2.57 12.47 7.95
C ASN A 43 -1.33 13.35 8.08
N ASP A 44 -0.26 13.01 7.35
CA ASP A 44 1.02 13.71 7.43
C ASP A 44 0.86 15.21 7.10
N ALA A 45 -0.06 15.56 6.18
CA ALA A 45 -0.32 16.96 5.84
C ALA A 45 -1.12 17.70 6.92
N VAL A 46 -2.08 17.04 7.58
CA VAL A 46 -2.85 17.64 8.67
C VAL A 46 -1.94 17.93 9.86
N ASP A 47 -1.09 16.98 10.24
CA ASP A 47 -0.13 17.13 11.34
C ASP A 47 0.91 18.20 11.03
N LEU A 48 1.55 18.13 9.85
CA LEU A 48 2.59 19.07 9.45
C LEU A 48 2.10 20.52 9.38
N LEU A 49 0.82 20.71 9.02
CA LEU A 49 0.22 22.03 8.94
C LEU A 49 -0.35 22.52 10.28
N GLY A 50 -0.44 21.66 11.30
CA GLY A 50 -1.00 21.98 12.61
C GLY A 50 -2.40 22.59 12.50
N LEU A 51 -3.25 22.03 11.62
CA LEU A 51 -4.53 22.66 11.23
C LEU A 51 -5.56 22.66 12.36
N PHE A 52 -5.40 21.77 13.34
CA PHE A 52 -6.41 21.52 14.35
C PHE A 52 -5.84 21.69 15.76
N ASN A 53 -6.72 21.53 16.76
CA ASN A 53 -6.26 21.44 18.13
C ASN A 53 -5.82 19.99 18.43
N PRO A 54 -5.00 19.77 19.48
CA PRO A 54 -4.48 18.44 19.80
C PRO A 54 -5.56 17.38 20.01
N PHE A 55 -6.76 17.75 20.48
CA PHE A 55 -7.84 16.78 20.69
C PHE A 55 -8.44 16.29 19.36
N ILE A 56 -8.57 17.18 18.38
CA ILE A 56 -9.09 16.83 17.05
C ILE A 56 -8.05 16.03 16.26
N GLU A 57 -6.76 16.39 16.36
CA GLU A 57 -5.66 15.65 15.71
C GLU A 57 -5.65 14.19 16.16
N VAL A 58 -5.68 13.96 17.48
CA VAL A 58 -5.77 12.62 18.07
C VAL A 58 -6.97 11.81 17.55
N LEU A 59 -8.13 12.45 17.40
CA LEU A 59 -9.33 11.78 16.88
C LEU A 59 -9.17 11.41 15.40
N LEU A 60 -8.53 12.29 14.62
CA LEU A 60 -8.25 12.10 13.21
C LEU A 60 -7.21 10.99 12.99
N ASP A 61 -6.14 10.96 13.78
CA ASP A 61 -5.15 9.88 13.79
C ASP A 61 -5.79 8.52 14.07
N LEU A 62 -6.64 8.46 15.11
CA LEU A 62 -7.34 7.22 15.46
C LEU A 62 -8.28 6.77 14.34
N LEU A 63 -8.96 7.71 13.69
CA LEU A 63 -9.83 7.42 12.55
C LEU A 63 -9.02 6.89 11.35
N ILE A 64 -7.94 7.56 10.97
CA ILE A 64 -7.09 7.17 9.84
C ILE A 64 -6.41 5.83 10.12
N ALA A 65 -5.86 5.64 11.32
CA ALA A 65 -5.29 4.37 11.76
C ALA A 65 -6.31 3.22 11.70
N SER A 66 -7.56 3.48 12.11
CA SER A 66 -8.65 2.50 12.04
C SER A 66 -8.97 2.14 10.58
N MET A 67 -9.10 3.12 9.70
CA MET A 67 -9.35 2.90 8.27
C MET A 67 -8.21 2.10 7.61
N ILE A 68 -6.96 2.42 7.94
CA ILE A 68 -5.77 1.71 7.46
C ILE A 68 -5.82 0.23 7.91
N ASN A 69 -6.16 -0.04 9.18
CA ASN A 69 -6.28 -1.41 9.69
C ASN A 69 -7.45 -2.17 9.04
N ILE A 70 -8.56 -1.51 8.71
CA ILE A 70 -9.66 -2.14 7.97
C ILE A 70 -9.20 -2.54 6.56
N LEU A 71 -8.42 -1.68 5.89
CA LEU A 71 -7.94 -1.91 4.53
C LEU A 71 -6.81 -2.95 4.43
N LEU A 72 -5.88 -2.96 5.39
CA LEU A 72 -4.74 -3.88 5.42
C LEU A 72 -5.02 -5.20 6.15
N GLY A 73 -6.10 -5.25 6.95
CA GLY A 73 -6.24 -6.22 8.02
C GLY A 73 -5.45 -5.80 9.27
N PHE A 74 -5.60 -6.56 10.36
CA PHE A 74 -4.95 -6.25 11.64
C PHE A 74 -3.44 -6.09 11.48
N ASN A 75 -2.95 -4.86 11.71
CA ASN A 75 -1.56 -4.52 11.52
C ASN A 75 -1.02 -3.81 12.78
N ILE A 76 -0.32 -4.58 13.61
CA ILE A 76 0.26 -4.10 14.86
C ILE A 76 1.20 -2.90 14.67
N TRP A 77 1.89 -2.83 13.54
CA TRP A 77 2.81 -1.72 13.26
C TRP A 77 2.07 -0.42 12.97
N ALA A 78 0.94 -0.47 12.26
CA ALA A 78 0.10 0.70 12.04
C ALA A 78 -0.42 1.25 13.37
N ILE A 79 -0.85 0.36 14.28
CA ILE A 79 -1.29 0.72 15.63
C ILE A 79 -0.14 1.37 16.42
N LEU A 80 1.06 0.80 16.38
CA LEU A 80 2.23 1.35 17.06
C LEU A 80 2.60 2.75 16.54
N ILE A 81 2.53 2.97 15.23
CA ILE A 81 2.77 4.30 14.63
C ILE A 81 1.75 5.31 15.19
N THR A 82 0.47 4.92 15.28
CA THR A 82 -0.57 5.78 15.86
C THR A 82 -0.26 6.17 17.30
N PHE A 83 0.20 5.22 18.13
CA PHE A 83 0.56 5.51 19.52
C PHE A 83 1.75 6.44 19.68
N ILE A 84 2.60 6.55 18.65
CA ILE A 84 3.74 7.46 18.69
C ILE A 84 3.31 8.85 18.18
N ASP A 85 2.51 8.90 17.11
CA ASP A 85 2.00 10.15 16.52
C ASP A 85 1.03 10.90 17.44
N ILE A 86 0.26 10.18 18.25
CA ILE A 86 -0.69 10.77 19.20
C ILE A 86 -0.02 11.63 20.29
N ILE A 87 1.32 11.62 20.38
CA ILE A 87 2.08 12.38 21.38
C ILE A 87 2.22 13.82 20.89
N PRO A 88 1.44 14.77 21.46
CA PRO A 88 1.46 16.15 20.98
C PRO A 88 2.86 16.77 21.14
N GLY A 89 3.32 17.45 20.09
CA GLY A 89 4.64 18.07 20.02
C GLY A 89 5.76 17.17 19.48
N ILE A 90 5.46 15.92 19.13
CA ILE A 90 6.36 15.03 18.37
C ILE A 90 5.75 14.81 16.98
N ASP A 91 6.10 15.67 16.01
CA ASP A 91 5.72 15.45 14.62
C ASP A 91 6.68 14.46 13.96
N LEU A 92 6.19 13.24 13.69
CA LEU A 92 6.96 12.24 12.94
C LEU A 92 6.67 12.26 11.43
N ALA A 93 5.92 13.25 10.94
CA ALA A 93 5.67 13.41 9.52
C ALA A 93 6.98 13.35 8.69
N PRO A 94 7.02 12.63 7.55
CA PRO A 94 5.90 11.93 6.90
C PRO A 94 5.86 10.42 7.19
N ILE A 95 5.82 10.01 8.48
CA ILE A 95 5.95 8.60 8.88
C ILE A 95 4.86 7.71 8.29
N TRP A 96 3.62 8.19 8.17
CA TRP A 96 2.53 7.40 7.60
C TRP A 96 2.78 7.11 6.14
N THR A 97 3.16 8.12 5.36
CA THR A 97 3.46 7.97 3.93
C THR A 97 4.65 7.03 3.73
N LEU A 98 5.70 7.16 4.54
CA LEU A 98 6.88 6.28 4.49
C LEU A 98 6.52 4.83 4.84
N TYR A 99 5.66 4.63 5.83
CA TYR A 99 5.21 3.30 6.22
C TYR A 99 4.42 2.61 5.10
N MET A 100 3.49 3.32 4.45
CA MET A 100 2.75 2.79 3.31
C MET A 100 3.65 2.50 2.12
N LEU A 101 4.64 3.36 1.86
CA LEU A 101 5.66 3.11 0.83
C LEU A 101 6.43 1.83 1.10
N LYS A 102 6.88 1.62 2.34
CA LYS A 102 7.58 0.40 2.75
C LYS A 102 6.71 -0.85 2.52
N LEU A 103 5.43 -0.80 2.88
CA LEU A 103 4.50 -1.92 2.68
C LEU A 103 4.29 -2.23 1.18
N TYR A 104 4.10 -1.19 0.37
CA TYR A 104 3.95 -1.32 -1.08
C TYR A 104 5.18 -1.99 -1.71
N LEU A 105 6.38 -1.51 -1.38
CA LEU A 105 7.64 -2.08 -1.88
C LEU A 105 7.85 -3.54 -1.43
N SER A 106 7.49 -3.87 -0.19
CA SER A 106 7.61 -5.24 0.35
C SER A 106 6.69 -6.22 -0.39
N ARG A 107 5.46 -5.82 -0.72
CA ARG A 107 4.56 -6.63 -1.54
C ARG A 107 5.04 -6.79 -2.97
N SER A 108 5.53 -5.72 -3.59
CA SER A 108 6.06 -5.77 -4.96
C SER A 108 7.23 -6.77 -5.08
N LYS A 109 8.19 -6.74 -4.15
CA LYS A 109 9.32 -7.69 -4.13
C LYS A 109 8.87 -9.16 -4.02
N THR A 110 7.85 -9.44 -3.21
CA THR A 110 7.30 -10.79 -3.05
C THR A 110 6.64 -11.30 -4.33
N LYS A 111 6.09 -10.39 -5.13
CA LYS A 111 5.43 -10.66 -6.40
C LYS A 111 6.43 -11.07 -7.48
N TYR A 112 7.53 -10.33 -7.65
CA TYR A 112 8.58 -10.68 -8.60
C TYR A 112 9.28 -11.99 -8.26
N ARG A 113 9.47 -12.28 -6.96
CA ARG A 113 10.09 -13.53 -6.53
C ARG A 113 9.29 -14.75 -7.00
N ARG A 114 7.95 -14.73 -6.93
CA ARG A 114 7.11 -15.86 -7.36
C ARG A 114 7.16 -16.13 -8.86
N VAL A 115 7.33 -15.10 -9.69
CA VAL A 115 7.36 -15.24 -11.16
C VAL A 115 8.68 -15.85 -11.67
N THR A 116 9.76 -15.80 -10.88
CA THR A 116 11.08 -16.30 -11.31
C THR A 116 11.35 -17.76 -10.89
N VAL A 117 10.52 -18.36 -10.02
CA VAL A 117 10.75 -19.73 -9.51
C VAL A 117 9.83 -20.79 -10.14
N GLU A 118 8.98 -20.42 -11.11
CA GLU A 118 8.15 -21.36 -11.89
C GLU A 118 8.64 -21.50 -13.34
#